data_AF-A0A0D1YN28-F1
#
_entry.id   AF-A0A0D1YN28-F1
#
_cell.length_a   1.000
_cell.length_b   1.000
_cell.length_c   1.000
_cell.angle_alpha   90.00
_cell.angle_beta   90.00
_cell.angle_gamma   90.00
#
_symmetry.space_group_name_H-M   'P 1'
#
loop_
_entity.id
_entity.type
_entity.pdbx_description
1 polymer ?
#
loop_
_entity_poly.entity_id
_entity_poly.type
_entity_poly.pdbx_seq_one_letter_code
_entity_poly.pdbx_strand_id
1 'polypeptide(L)'
;MMELDAQAKEAGITVMNEIGLDPGIDHLYAVKTIEEVHKEGGSITSFESYCGGLPAPEASGNTGGVGYRFSWSSRGVLLALRNSAKYYKDGKVVDIPGPELMASANPYYIYPGFAFVGYPNRDSTPYRERYNIPEAKTVVRGTLRYQGFPEIVKVLVDIGFLSEEEQPFLKSSDKPITWAEATQKIIGSSSNKESDLTWAIASKHRFKDDEEKQRIISGLRWLGLFSDKPITPRGNPLDTLCATLEEKLQYEKGQRDMVMLQHKFEIEHKDGSKETRTSTLVDYGDPNGYSSMAKLVGVPCGVACLMVLDGRIKQKGILAPVTWELAEPLLTELKEKYGIYLTEETVA
;
A
#
# COMPACT_ATOMS: atom_id res chain seq x y z
N MET A 1 15.03 0.84 -14.89
CA MET A 1 14.38 0.87 -16.22
C MET A 1 14.69 2.14 -17.01
N MET A 2 14.68 3.34 -16.42
CA MET A 2 15.02 4.58 -17.15
C MET A 2 16.38 4.56 -17.86
N GLU A 3 17.35 3.79 -17.37
CA GLU A 3 18.65 3.56 -18.04
C GLU A 3 18.53 2.97 -19.47
N LEU A 4 17.40 2.32 -19.79
CA LEU A 4 17.12 1.70 -21.09
C LEU A 4 16.31 2.62 -22.02
N ASP A 5 16.01 3.86 -21.63
CA ASP A 5 15.15 4.76 -22.40
C ASP A 5 15.70 5.09 -23.79
N ALA A 6 17.00 5.40 -23.89
CA ALA A 6 17.65 5.65 -25.17
C ALA A 6 17.56 4.43 -26.11
N GLN A 7 17.77 3.23 -25.56
CA GLN A 7 17.71 1.97 -26.32
C GLN A 7 16.28 1.64 -26.77
N ALA A 8 15.27 1.88 -25.92
CA ALA A 8 13.87 1.70 -26.27
C ALA A 8 13.43 2.68 -27.37
N LYS A 9 13.90 3.93 -27.33
CA LYS A 9 13.68 4.92 -28.38
C LYS A 9 14.35 4.53 -29.70
N GLU A 10 15.61 4.10 -29.65
CA GLU A 10 16.36 3.63 -30.81
C GLU A 10 15.69 2.41 -31.47
N ALA A 11 15.19 1.48 -30.67
CA ALA A 11 14.43 0.31 -31.16
C ALA A 11 13.02 0.66 -31.67
N GLY A 12 12.57 1.91 -31.52
CA GLY A 12 11.23 2.35 -31.95
C GLY A 12 10.08 1.73 -31.14
N ILE A 13 10.34 1.26 -29.92
CA ILE A 13 9.36 0.60 -29.06
C ILE A 13 8.82 1.54 -27.98
N THR A 14 7.61 1.22 -27.51
CA THR A 14 6.94 1.89 -26.39
C THR A 14 6.89 0.94 -25.21
N VAL A 15 7.41 1.37 -24.06
CA VAL A 15 7.36 0.60 -22.81
C VAL A 15 6.55 1.40 -21.80
N MET A 16 5.25 1.14 -21.74
CA MET A 16 4.33 1.84 -20.84
C MET A 16 4.31 1.16 -19.47
N ASN A 17 4.65 1.91 -18.43
CA ASN A 17 4.71 1.45 -17.04
C ASN A 17 3.74 2.26 -16.17
N GLU A 18 3.67 1.93 -14.87
CA GLU A 18 2.98 2.75 -13.87
C GLU A 18 1.52 3.07 -14.29
N ILE A 19 0.80 2.08 -14.83
CA ILE A 19 -0.57 2.20 -15.37
C ILE A 19 -1.52 1.10 -14.85
N GLY A 20 -1.47 0.86 -13.53
CA GLY A 20 -2.47 0.07 -12.80
C GLY A 20 -3.38 0.97 -11.97
N LEU A 21 -3.42 0.72 -10.66
CA LEU A 21 -4.12 1.56 -9.67
C LEU A 21 -3.19 2.57 -9.01
N ASP A 22 -2.18 2.06 -8.30
CA ASP A 22 -1.15 2.81 -7.58
C ASP A 22 0.16 1.98 -7.67
N PRO A 23 1.06 2.29 -8.62
CA PRO A 23 1.02 3.42 -9.56
C PRO A 23 0.12 3.19 -10.80
N GLY A 24 -0.65 4.21 -11.19
CA GLY A 24 -1.56 4.22 -12.34
C GLY A 24 -2.65 5.29 -12.27
N ILE A 25 -3.88 4.89 -11.94
CA ILE A 25 -5.01 5.80 -11.75
C ILE A 25 -4.65 6.97 -10.82
N ASP A 26 -3.84 6.73 -9.79
CA ASP A 26 -3.35 7.78 -8.90
C ASP A 26 -2.58 8.88 -9.67
N HIS A 27 -1.71 8.54 -10.62
CA HIS A 27 -1.03 9.52 -11.48
C HIS A 27 -2.02 10.30 -12.33
N LEU A 28 -2.98 9.61 -12.97
CA LEU A 28 -3.92 10.24 -13.90
C LEU A 28 -4.67 11.40 -13.26
N TYR A 29 -5.17 11.19 -12.05
CA TYR A 29 -5.94 12.20 -11.34
C TYR A 29 -5.08 13.20 -10.56
N ALA A 30 -3.87 12.82 -10.14
CA ALA A 30 -2.91 13.79 -9.62
C ALA A 30 -2.55 14.82 -10.70
N VAL A 31 -2.12 14.34 -11.87
CA VAL A 31 -1.76 15.18 -13.02
C VAL A 31 -2.93 16.03 -13.48
N LYS A 32 -4.15 15.47 -13.56
CA LYS A 32 -5.35 16.23 -13.93
C LYS A 32 -5.53 17.48 -13.08
N THR A 33 -5.62 17.32 -11.75
CA THR A 33 -5.90 18.44 -10.86
C THR A 33 -4.74 19.45 -10.85
N ILE A 34 -3.50 18.97 -10.87
CA ILE A 34 -2.31 19.84 -10.90
C ILE A 34 -2.30 20.70 -12.17
N GLU A 35 -2.54 20.08 -13.33
CA GLU A 35 -2.59 20.76 -14.62
C GLU A 35 -3.70 21.83 -14.68
N GLU A 36 -4.89 21.52 -14.14
CA GLU A 36 -6.00 22.48 -14.05
C GLU A 36 -5.63 23.70 -13.20
N VAL A 37 -5.07 23.48 -12.01
CA VAL A 37 -4.66 24.54 -11.10
C VAL A 37 -3.56 25.42 -11.73
N HIS A 38 -2.55 24.81 -12.34
CA HIS A 38 -1.46 25.55 -12.98
C HIS A 38 -1.94 26.35 -14.21
N LYS A 39 -2.87 25.80 -15.01
CA LYS A 39 -3.48 26.53 -16.15
C LYS A 39 -4.24 27.78 -15.72
N GLU A 40 -4.86 27.75 -14.55
CA GLU A 40 -5.55 28.90 -13.96
C GLU A 40 -4.59 29.89 -13.25
N GLY A 41 -3.30 29.55 -13.20
CA GLY A 41 -2.26 30.36 -12.56
C GLY A 41 -2.21 30.20 -11.04
N GLY A 42 -2.81 29.14 -10.51
CA GLY A 42 -2.68 28.74 -9.11
C GLY A 42 -1.42 27.89 -8.85
N SER A 43 -1.27 27.48 -7.60
CA SER A 43 -0.11 26.74 -7.09
C SER A 43 -0.52 25.61 -6.16
N ILE A 44 0.18 24.48 -6.23
CA ILE A 44 -0.03 23.32 -5.35
C ILE A 44 0.91 23.45 -4.16
N THR A 45 0.39 23.90 -3.02
CA THR A 45 1.21 24.12 -1.82
C THR A 45 1.41 22.84 -0.99
N SER A 46 0.46 21.90 -1.06
CA SER A 46 0.53 20.56 -0.48
C SER A 46 -0.10 19.53 -1.41
N PHE A 47 0.53 18.37 -1.56
CA PHE A 47 0.01 17.19 -2.24
C PHE A 47 0.14 15.96 -1.35
N GLU A 48 -0.99 15.35 -1.02
CA GLU A 48 -1.07 14.08 -0.31
C GLU A 48 -1.87 13.07 -1.14
N SER A 49 -1.38 11.85 -1.27
CA SER A 49 -2.02 10.77 -2.03
C SER A 49 -1.97 9.48 -1.24
N TYR A 50 -3.12 9.01 -0.78
CA TYR A 50 -3.22 7.80 0.03
C TYR A 50 -4.11 6.76 -0.65
N CYS A 51 -3.60 5.54 -0.78
CA CYS A 51 -4.29 4.42 -1.42
C CYS A 51 -4.27 3.17 -0.55
N GLY A 52 -5.35 2.38 -0.57
CA GLY A 52 -5.43 1.09 0.10
C GLY A 52 -6.39 0.13 -0.60
N GLY A 53 -5.87 -1.04 -0.98
CA GLY A 53 -6.68 -2.23 -1.28
C GLY A 53 -6.88 -3.05 -0.01
N LEU A 54 -8.12 -3.10 0.47
CA LEU A 54 -8.51 -3.63 1.77
C LEU A 54 -9.72 -4.56 1.61
N PRO A 55 -10.04 -5.42 2.59
CA PRO A 55 -11.37 -6.01 2.63
C PRO A 55 -12.42 -4.89 2.80
N ALA A 56 -13.61 -5.08 2.26
CA ALA A 56 -14.75 -4.22 2.61
C ALA A 56 -14.95 -4.24 4.14
N PRO A 57 -15.49 -3.17 4.77
CA PRO A 57 -15.62 -3.10 6.23
C PRO A 57 -16.29 -4.33 6.85
N GLU A 58 -17.35 -4.85 6.23
CA GLU A 58 -18.05 -6.05 6.66
C GLU A 58 -17.24 -7.35 6.52
N ALA A 59 -16.24 -7.38 5.63
CA ALA A 59 -15.35 -8.52 5.40
C ALA A 59 -14.02 -8.43 6.17
N SER A 60 -13.79 -7.32 6.89
CA SER A 60 -12.59 -7.08 7.70
C SER A 60 -12.59 -7.83 9.03
N GLY A 61 -13.73 -8.42 9.42
CA GLY A 61 -13.86 -9.26 10.61
C GLY A 61 -13.19 -10.63 10.47
N ASN A 62 -12.98 -11.29 11.62
CA ASN A 62 -12.36 -12.61 11.73
C ASN A 62 -10.96 -12.74 11.12
N THR A 63 -10.15 -11.68 11.18
CA THR A 63 -8.75 -11.67 10.69
C THR A 63 -7.72 -11.52 11.82
N GLY A 64 -8.02 -12.00 13.04
CA GLY A 64 -7.12 -11.88 14.19
C GLY A 64 -6.73 -10.44 14.56
N GLY A 65 -7.60 -9.45 14.29
CA GLY A 65 -7.31 -8.04 14.55
C GLY A 65 -6.39 -7.35 13.54
N VAL A 66 -5.98 -8.03 12.46
CA VAL A 66 -5.17 -7.45 11.37
C VAL A 66 -6.02 -6.53 10.47
N GLY A 67 -7.31 -6.82 10.28
CA GLY A 67 -8.18 -6.09 9.35
C GLY A 67 -7.73 -6.16 7.89
N TYR A 68 -7.11 -7.26 7.46
CA TYR A 68 -6.54 -7.38 6.11
C TYR A 68 -6.82 -8.75 5.50
N ARG A 69 -7.03 -8.77 4.17
CA ARG A 69 -7.11 -9.98 3.34
C ARG A 69 -6.32 -9.74 2.06
N PHE A 70 -5.64 -10.77 1.55
CA PHE A 70 -4.80 -10.63 0.37
C PHE A 70 -5.66 -10.55 -0.90
N SER A 71 -5.61 -9.40 -1.57
CA SER A 71 -6.15 -9.19 -2.92
C SER A 71 -5.06 -9.13 -4.00
N TRP A 72 -3.79 -9.23 -3.60
CA TRP A 72 -2.59 -9.23 -4.44
C TRP A 72 -1.43 -9.93 -3.70
N SER A 73 -0.22 -9.90 -4.26
CA SER A 73 0.96 -10.61 -3.75
C SER A 73 1.18 -10.42 -2.24
N SER A 74 0.99 -11.49 -1.47
CA SER A 74 1.18 -11.60 -0.02
C SER A 74 2.58 -11.21 0.42
N ARG A 75 3.60 -11.76 -0.26
CA ARG A 75 5.01 -11.43 -0.03
C ARG A 75 5.28 -9.95 -0.31
N GLY A 76 4.70 -9.42 -1.39
CA GLY A 76 4.80 -8.00 -1.75
C GLY A 76 4.25 -7.07 -0.66
N VAL A 77 3.12 -7.43 -0.04
CA VAL A 77 2.56 -6.71 1.11
C VAL A 77 3.57 -6.69 2.26
N LEU A 78 4.10 -7.84 2.66
CA LEU A 78 5.01 -7.92 3.82
C LEU A 78 6.33 -7.18 3.61
N LEU A 79 6.89 -7.26 2.41
CA LEU A 79 8.10 -6.50 2.06
C LEU A 79 7.85 -5.00 2.08
N ALA A 80 6.69 -4.55 1.61
CA ALA A 80 6.34 -3.13 1.63
C ALA A 80 6.33 -2.54 3.05
N LEU A 81 6.05 -3.36 4.07
CA LEU A 81 6.05 -2.95 5.48
C LEU A 81 7.46 -2.76 6.06
N ARG A 82 8.52 -3.14 5.33
CA ARG A 82 9.92 -2.92 5.71
C ARG A 82 10.60 -1.80 4.94
N ASN A 83 9.92 -1.22 3.95
CA ASN A 83 10.50 -0.13 3.16
C ASN A 83 10.78 1.07 4.07
N SER A 84 11.87 1.79 3.80
CA SER A 84 11.97 3.17 4.27
C SER A 84 10.98 4.05 3.51
N ALA A 85 10.66 5.19 4.11
CA ALA A 85 9.88 6.21 3.44
C ALA A 85 10.56 7.58 3.50
N LYS A 86 10.45 8.34 2.43
CA LYS A 86 11.04 9.68 2.35
C LYS A 86 10.05 10.62 1.66
N TYR A 87 9.84 11.80 2.20
CA TYR A 87 8.81 12.72 1.69
C TYR A 87 9.11 14.17 2.06
N TYR A 88 8.40 15.11 1.44
CA TYR A 88 8.47 16.52 1.84
C TYR A 88 7.37 16.85 2.84
N LYS A 89 7.74 17.57 3.91
CA LYS A 89 6.82 18.18 4.87
C LYS A 89 7.33 19.55 5.25
N ASP A 90 6.48 20.56 5.14
CA ASP A 90 6.82 21.96 5.47
C ASP A 90 8.11 22.45 4.79
N GLY A 91 8.35 22.02 3.55
CA GLY A 91 9.52 22.35 2.74
C GLY A 91 10.79 21.56 3.09
N LYS A 92 10.73 20.64 4.06
CA LYS A 92 11.87 19.82 4.50
C LYS A 92 11.67 18.36 4.11
N VAL A 93 12.78 17.69 3.82
CA VAL A 93 12.78 16.24 3.61
C VAL A 93 12.69 15.55 4.97
N VAL A 94 11.71 14.66 5.11
CA VAL A 94 11.58 13.72 6.21
C VAL A 94 12.00 12.34 5.71
N ASP A 95 12.81 11.64 6.49
CA ASP A 95 13.29 10.28 6.21
C ASP A 95 12.89 9.36 7.38
N ILE A 96 12.20 8.28 7.07
CA ILE A 96 11.69 7.29 8.01
C ILE A 96 12.35 5.95 7.68
N PRO A 97 13.24 5.44 8.55
CA PRO A 97 13.81 4.11 8.42
C PRO A 97 12.74 3.03 8.43
N GLY A 98 12.95 1.93 7.71
CA GLY A 98 11.98 0.83 7.60
C GLY A 98 11.44 0.29 8.94
N PRO A 99 12.28 0.04 9.95
CA PRO A 99 11.81 -0.42 11.27
C PRO A 99 10.88 0.57 12.01
N GLU A 100 10.97 1.86 11.69
CA GLU A 100 10.16 2.94 12.28
C GLU A 100 8.87 3.21 11.47
N LEU A 101 8.72 2.61 10.27
CA LEU A 101 7.64 2.94 9.34
C LEU A 101 6.25 2.77 9.97
N MET A 102 6.00 1.63 10.61
CA MET A 102 4.69 1.37 11.22
C MET A 102 4.40 2.28 12.43
N ALA A 103 5.43 2.78 13.11
CA ALA A 103 5.26 3.74 14.20
C ALA A 103 4.88 5.14 13.69
N SER A 104 5.11 5.43 12.42
CA SER A 104 4.68 6.68 11.77
C SER A 104 3.22 6.68 11.31
N ALA A 105 2.53 5.54 11.40
CA ALA A 105 1.14 5.43 10.99
C ALA A 105 0.24 6.27 11.92
N ASN A 106 -0.68 7.04 11.33
CA ASN A 106 -1.62 7.88 12.07
C ASN A 106 -3.03 7.71 11.52
N PRO A 107 -4.09 7.91 12.33
CA PRO A 107 -5.46 7.98 11.83
C PRO A 107 -5.55 8.96 10.65
N TYR A 108 -6.15 8.51 9.54
CA TYR A 108 -6.30 9.30 8.33
C TYR A 108 -7.78 9.41 7.97
N TYR A 109 -8.36 10.59 8.18
CA TYR A 109 -9.78 10.81 7.95
C TYR A 109 -10.06 10.99 6.46
N ILE A 110 -11.05 10.24 5.94
CA ILE A 110 -11.58 10.37 4.57
C ILE A 110 -13.10 10.55 4.66
N TYR A 111 -13.81 9.50 5.07
CA TYR A 111 -15.25 9.53 5.31
C TYR A 111 -15.59 9.00 6.70
N PRO A 112 -16.69 9.46 7.34
CA PRO A 112 -17.04 9.10 8.71
C PRO A 112 -17.14 7.60 8.98
N GLY A 113 -17.55 6.81 7.98
CA GLY A 113 -17.77 5.37 8.12
C GLY A 113 -16.49 4.52 8.16
N PHE A 114 -15.31 5.10 7.94
CA PHE A 114 -14.05 4.35 7.88
C PHE A 114 -13.08 4.74 9.00
N ALA A 115 -12.45 3.72 9.58
CA ALA A 115 -11.39 3.87 10.57
C ALA A 115 -10.02 3.59 9.91
N PHE A 116 -9.60 4.48 9.01
CA PHE A 116 -8.31 4.34 8.34
C PHE A 116 -7.15 4.88 9.18
N VAL A 117 -6.00 4.26 8.96
CA VAL A 117 -4.68 4.78 9.32
C VAL A 117 -3.85 4.89 8.04
N GLY A 118 -3.04 5.93 7.93
CA GLY A 118 -2.15 6.20 6.82
C GLY A 118 -0.70 6.22 7.27
N TYR A 119 0.19 5.66 6.45
CA TYR A 119 1.65 5.81 6.59
C TYR A 119 2.31 6.10 5.23
N PRO A 120 3.43 6.85 5.19
CA PRO A 120 4.13 7.15 3.94
C PRO A 120 4.64 5.87 3.24
N ASN A 121 4.74 5.89 1.91
CA ASN A 121 5.15 4.73 1.12
C ASN A 121 6.33 5.07 0.20
N ARG A 122 7.46 4.38 0.40
CA ARG A 122 8.70 4.56 -0.40
C ARG A 122 9.14 6.04 -0.46
N ASP A 123 9.80 6.44 -1.54
CA ASP A 123 10.27 7.81 -1.74
C ASP A 123 9.25 8.63 -2.55
N SER A 124 8.66 9.63 -1.90
CA SER A 124 7.77 10.64 -2.47
C SER A 124 8.52 11.88 -2.97
N THR A 125 9.81 12.05 -2.64
CA THR A 125 10.56 13.25 -3.01
C THR A 125 10.66 13.50 -4.52
N PRO A 126 10.79 12.49 -5.39
CA PRO A 126 10.86 12.72 -6.85
C PRO A 126 9.56 13.25 -7.46
N TYR A 127 8.44 13.25 -6.72
CA TYR A 127 7.15 13.67 -7.25
C TYR A 127 6.99 15.19 -7.33
N ARG A 128 7.87 15.98 -6.70
CA ARG A 128 7.96 17.42 -6.98
C ARG A 128 8.35 17.67 -8.42
N GLU A 129 9.33 16.93 -8.91
CA GLU A 129 9.79 17.03 -10.30
C GLU A 129 8.86 16.26 -11.24
N ARG A 130 8.46 15.02 -10.91
CA ARG A 130 7.62 14.20 -11.80
C ARG A 130 6.25 14.81 -12.09
N TYR A 131 5.64 15.49 -11.12
CA TYR A 131 4.37 16.18 -11.32
C TYR A 131 4.51 17.69 -11.57
N ASN A 132 5.74 18.19 -11.71
CA ASN A 132 6.01 19.60 -11.93
C ASN A 132 5.39 20.54 -10.87
N ILE A 133 5.49 20.17 -9.59
CA ILE A 133 5.05 20.95 -8.43
C ILE A 133 6.23 21.40 -7.54
N PRO A 134 7.23 22.13 -8.09
CA PRO A 134 8.36 22.62 -7.29
C PRO A 134 7.94 23.59 -6.19
N GLU A 135 6.73 24.14 -6.22
CA GLU A 135 6.17 25.04 -5.20
C GLU A 135 5.61 24.29 -3.98
N ALA A 136 5.35 22.99 -4.10
CA ALA A 136 4.80 22.19 -3.01
C ALA A 136 5.78 22.06 -1.84
N LYS A 137 5.29 22.42 -0.65
CA LYS A 137 6.02 22.29 0.62
C LYS A 137 5.83 20.91 1.24
N THR A 138 4.68 20.29 0.97
CA THR A 138 4.35 18.95 1.44
C THR A 138 4.03 18.08 0.24
N VAL A 139 4.70 16.93 0.12
CA VAL A 139 4.50 15.95 -0.96
C VAL A 139 4.64 14.57 -0.37
N VAL A 140 3.51 13.88 -0.19
CA VAL A 140 3.45 12.56 0.44
C VAL A 140 2.58 11.61 -0.39
N ARG A 141 3.15 10.48 -0.77
CA ARG A 141 2.39 9.31 -1.21
C ARG A 141 2.42 8.28 -0.08
N GLY A 142 1.28 7.71 0.23
CA GLY A 142 1.11 6.84 1.39
C GLY A 142 0.14 5.69 1.14
N THR A 143 0.10 4.78 2.10
CA THR A 143 -0.74 3.60 2.08
C THR A 143 -1.76 3.64 3.21
N LEU A 144 -3.00 3.27 2.90
CA LEU A 144 -4.09 3.13 3.86
C LEU A 144 -4.20 1.69 4.37
N ARG A 145 -4.47 1.58 5.67
CA ARG A 145 -4.88 0.35 6.36
C ARG A 145 -6.01 0.66 7.32
N TYR A 146 -6.64 -0.37 7.87
CA TYR A 146 -7.56 -0.18 9.00
C TYR A 146 -6.77 -0.03 10.31
N GLN A 147 -7.40 0.66 11.28
CA GLN A 147 -6.91 0.74 12.65
C GLN A 147 -6.49 -0.63 13.22
N GLY A 148 -5.43 -0.66 14.03
CA GLY A 148 -4.93 -1.89 14.64
C GLY A 148 -3.93 -2.69 13.79
N PHE A 149 -3.87 -2.43 12.47
CA PHE A 149 -2.91 -3.07 11.55
C PHE A 149 -1.46 -2.66 11.81
N PRO A 150 -1.09 -1.36 11.90
CA PRO A 150 0.31 -0.98 12.07
C PRO A 150 0.92 -1.55 13.36
N GLU A 151 0.15 -1.63 14.43
CA GLU A 151 0.63 -2.06 15.74
C GLU A 151 0.98 -3.56 15.75
N ILE A 152 0.13 -4.42 15.16
CA ILE A 152 0.45 -5.85 15.05
C ILE A 152 1.64 -6.11 14.12
N VAL A 153 1.75 -5.34 13.03
CA VAL A 153 2.90 -5.43 12.13
C VAL A 153 4.17 -4.95 12.82
N LYS A 154 4.12 -3.86 13.60
CA LYS A 154 5.27 -3.37 14.37
C LYS A 154 5.77 -4.42 15.35
N VAL A 155 4.87 -5.16 16.02
CA VAL A 155 5.27 -6.30 16.85
C VAL A 155 5.99 -7.34 16.02
N LEU A 156 5.43 -7.77 14.87
CA LEU A 156 6.08 -8.75 13.97
C LEU A 156 7.46 -8.30 13.49
N VAL A 157 7.66 -7.01 13.23
CA VAL A 157 8.98 -6.41 12.92
C VAL A 157 9.92 -6.58 14.11
N ASP A 158 9.51 -6.14 15.30
CA ASP A 158 10.37 -6.09 16.50
C ASP A 158 10.77 -7.49 16.99
N ILE A 159 9.92 -8.49 16.77
CA ILE A 159 10.21 -9.88 17.13
C ILE A 159 10.91 -10.67 16.01
N GLY A 160 11.27 -10.02 14.89
CA GLY A 160 12.10 -10.61 13.83
C GLY A 160 11.35 -11.44 12.78
N PHE A 161 10.01 -11.44 12.79
CA PHE A 161 9.21 -12.25 11.86
C PHE A 161 9.23 -11.75 10.41
N LEU A 162 9.66 -10.51 10.17
CA LEU A 162 9.83 -9.98 8.81
C LEU A 162 11.28 -10.09 8.30
N SER A 163 12.13 -10.88 8.95
CA SER A 163 13.49 -11.15 8.45
C SER A 163 13.47 -12.08 7.24
N GLU A 164 14.31 -11.78 6.25
CA GLU A 164 14.61 -12.65 5.09
C GLU A 164 15.87 -13.50 5.31
N GLU A 165 16.51 -13.37 6.47
CA GLU A 165 17.70 -14.18 6.81
C GLU A 165 17.32 -15.66 6.91
N GLU A 166 18.02 -16.49 6.15
CA GLU A 166 17.78 -17.93 6.16
C GLU A 166 18.10 -18.54 7.52
N GLN A 167 17.21 -19.42 7.98
CA GLN A 167 17.35 -20.14 9.23
C GLN A 167 17.31 -21.64 8.95
N PRO A 168 18.32 -22.43 9.37
CA PRO A 168 18.35 -23.87 9.12
C PRO A 168 17.10 -24.62 9.62
N PHE A 169 16.51 -24.16 10.73
CA PHE A 169 15.30 -24.76 11.31
C PHE A 169 13.98 -24.41 10.59
N LEU A 170 14.03 -23.52 9.58
CA LEU A 170 12.88 -23.16 8.73
C LEU A 170 13.00 -23.73 7.31
N LYS A 171 14.08 -24.47 6.99
CA LYS A 171 14.26 -25.12 5.69
C LYS A 171 13.37 -26.35 5.57
N SER A 172 13.16 -26.81 4.34
CA SER A 172 12.36 -28.01 4.06
C SER A 172 12.87 -29.22 4.85
N SER A 173 11.92 -29.97 5.42
CA SER A 173 12.14 -31.14 6.26
C SER A 173 10.96 -32.09 6.12
N ASP A 174 11.20 -33.40 6.21
CA ASP A 174 10.15 -34.44 6.23
C ASP A 174 9.26 -34.35 7.47
N LYS A 175 9.76 -33.69 8.53
CA LYS A 175 9.01 -33.36 9.75
C LYS A 175 9.24 -31.89 10.08
N PRO A 176 8.43 -30.97 9.53
CA PRO A 176 8.50 -29.57 9.88
C PRO A 176 8.23 -29.37 11.37
N ILE A 177 8.96 -28.42 11.98
CA ILE A 177 8.71 -28.01 13.37
C ILE A 177 7.33 -27.35 13.51
N THR A 178 6.83 -27.33 14.73
CA THR A 178 5.60 -26.62 15.08
C THR A 178 5.79 -25.11 15.03
N TRP A 179 4.69 -24.36 14.94
CA TRP A 179 4.71 -22.91 15.06
C TRP A 179 5.25 -22.45 16.41
N ALA A 180 4.91 -23.12 17.52
CA ALA A 180 5.44 -22.79 18.84
C ALA A 180 6.98 -22.91 18.91
N GLU A 181 7.55 -23.97 18.31
CA GLU A 181 9.01 -24.15 18.21
C GLU A 181 9.67 -23.14 17.28
N ALA A 182 9.04 -22.83 16.14
CA ALA A 182 9.55 -21.83 15.20
C ALA A 182 9.58 -20.44 15.86
N THR A 183 8.48 -20.04 16.49
CA THR A 183 8.37 -18.78 17.23
C THR A 183 9.39 -18.71 18.35
N GLN A 184 9.54 -19.78 19.15
CA GLN A 184 10.57 -19.86 20.19
C GLN A 184 11.95 -19.52 19.63
N LYS A 185 12.34 -20.15 18.52
CA LYS A 185 13.67 -19.98 17.92
C LYS A 185 13.85 -18.59 17.31
N ILE A 186 12.83 -18.06 16.62
CA ILE A 186 12.87 -16.72 16.00
C ILE A 186 13.04 -15.63 17.06
N ILE A 187 12.28 -15.71 18.16
CA ILE A 187 12.31 -14.67 19.20
C ILE A 187 13.37 -14.93 20.29
N GLY A 188 14.04 -16.09 20.26
CA GLY A 188 15.01 -16.49 21.29
C GLY A 188 14.38 -16.72 22.67
N SER A 189 13.19 -17.31 22.72
CA SER A 189 12.51 -17.68 23.97
C SER A 189 13.18 -18.90 24.63
N SER A 190 13.14 -18.94 25.97
CA SER A 190 13.65 -20.06 26.78
C SER A 190 12.88 -21.35 26.58
N SER A 191 11.58 -21.28 26.26
CA SER A 191 10.74 -22.43 25.93
C SER A 191 9.68 -22.09 24.87
N ASN A 192 9.02 -23.12 24.33
CA ASN A 192 7.89 -22.98 23.40
C ASN A 192 6.52 -22.88 24.11
N LYS A 193 6.49 -22.78 25.45
CA LYS A 193 5.24 -22.56 26.19
C LYS A 193 4.73 -21.15 25.89
N GLU A 194 3.42 -21.03 25.67
CA GLU A 194 2.79 -19.75 25.30
C GLU A 194 3.06 -18.63 26.32
N SER A 195 3.16 -18.94 27.62
CA SER A 195 3.52 -17.97 28.66
C SER A 195 4.90 -17.34 28.43
N ASP A 196 5.88 -18.17 28.06
CA ASP A 196 7.27 -17.75 27.89
C ASP A 196 7.43 -17.02 26.55
N LEU A 197 6.73 -17.48 25.51
CA LEU A 197 6.65 -16.78 24.21
C LEU A 197 6.04 -15.38 24.38
N THR A 198 4.93 -15.27 25.12
CA THR A 198 4.26 -13.98 25.39
C THR A 198 5.18 -13.05 26.18
N TRP A 199 5.92 -13.57 27.16
CA TRP A 199 6.89 -12.78 27.93
C TRP A 199 8.05 -12.30 27.05
N ALA A 200 8.61 -13.17 26.20
CA ALA A 200 9.69 -12.82 25.29
C ALA A 200 9.27 -11.74 24.28
N ILE A 201 8.05 -11.83 23.73
CA ILE A 201 7.47 -10.78 22.88
C ILE A 201 7.38 -9.45 23.65
N ALA A 202 6.86 -9.47 24.88
CA ALA A 202 6.72 -8.28 25.70
C ALA A 202 8.05 -7.66 26.15
N SER A 203 9.14 -8.43 26.21
CA SER A 203 10.47 -7.87 26.46
C SER A 203 11.10 -7.18 25.24
N LYS A 204 10.60 -7.44 24.04
CA LYS A 204 11.16 -6.92 22.77
C LYS A 204 10.36 -5.78 22.16
N HIS A 205 9.12 -5.60 22.59
CA HIS A 205 8.22 -4.58 22.07
C HIS A 205 7.60 -3.75 23.20
N ARG A 206 7.45 -2.45 22.95
CA ARG A 206 6.76 -1.54 23.86
C ARG A 206 5.33 -1.32 23.39
N PHE A 207 4.39 -1.97 24.06
CA PHE A 207 2.95 -1.75 23.88
C PHE A 207 2.54 -0.38 24.44
N LYS A 208 1.50 0.19 23.83
CA LYS A 208 0.85 1.42 24.30
C LYS A 208 0.20 1.24 25.67
N ASP A 209 -0.58 0.17 25.82
CA ASP A 209 -1.33 -0.18 27.02
C ASP A 209 -1.60 -1.70 27.08
N ASP A 210 -2.19 -2.16 28.19
CA ASP A 210 -2.49 -3.58 28.39
C ASP A 210 -3.59 -4.09 27.44
N GLU A 211 -4.54 -3.25 27.03
CA GLU A 211 -5.61 -3.62 26.11
C GLU A 211 -5.04 -3.93 24.72
N GLU A 212 -4.16 -3.06 24.20
CA GLU A 212 -3.44 -3.28 22.96
C GLU A 212 -2.58 -4.54 23.03
N LYS A 213 -1.85 -4.75 24.13
CA LYS A 213 -1.06 -5.96 24.34
C LYS A 213 -1.93 -7.21 24.24
N GLN A 214 -3.07 -7.26 24.94
CA GLN A 214 -3.98 -8.40 24.88
C GLN A 214 -4.53 -8.62 23.48
N ARG A 215 -4.93 -7.54 22.79
CA ARG A 215 -5.42 -7.60 21.41
C ARG A 215 -4.37 -8.19 20.46
N ILE A 216 -3.13 -7.69 20.51
CA ILE A 216 -2.07 -8.15 19.61
C ILE A 216 -1.67 -9.59 19.92
N ILE A 217 -1.48 -9.96 21.18
CA ILE A 217 -1.16 -11.34 21.57
C ILE A 217 -2.29 -12.31 21.13
N SER A 218 -3.55 -11.89 21.25
CA SER A 218 -4.68 -12.66 20.72
C SER A 218 -4.62 -12.82 19.19
N GLY A 219 -4.24 -11.76 18.47
CA GLY A 219 -4.01 -11.82 17.03
C GLY A 219 -2.89 -12.78 16.63
N LEU A 220 -1.74 -12.74 17.31
CA LEU A 220 -0.62 -13.67 17.08
C LEU A 220 -1.02 -15.12 17.38
N ARG A 221 -1.85 -15.34 18.41
CA ARG A 221 -2.44 -16.65 18.71
C ARG A 221 -3.38 -17.11 17.60
N TRP A 222 -4.24 -16.22 17.10
CA TRP A 222 -5.15 -16.52 15.99
C TRP A 222 -4.42 -16.87 14.69
N LEU A 223 -3.29 -16.21 14.43
CA LEU A 223 -2.35 -16.58 13.35
C LEU A 223 -1.74 -17.96 13.54
N GLY A 224 -1.81 -18.53 14.75
CA GLY A 224 -1.32 -19.87 15.07
C GLY A 224 0.13 -19.90 15.54
N LEU A 225 0.75 -18.74 15.82
CA LEU A 225 2.18 -18.65 16.13
C LEU A 225 2.58 -19.35 17.44
N PHE A 226 1.61 -19.70 18.29
CA PHE A 226 1.82 -20.41 19.55
C PHE A 226 1.31 -21.86 19.52
N SER A 227 0.94 -22.36 18.35
CA SER A 227 0.29 -23.67 18.20
C SER A 227 1.26 -24.80 17.86
N ASP A 228 0.81 -26.04 18.10
CA ASP A 228 1.48 -27.27 17.67
C ASP A 228 1.29 -27.57 16.16
N LYS A 229 0.64 -26.67 15.40
CA LYS A 229 0.50 -26.85 13.95
C LYS A 229 1.89 -26.78 13.29
N PRO A 230 2.25 -27.74 12.41
CA PRO A 230 3.49 -27.65 11.64
C PRO A 230 3.55 -26.38 10.78
N ILE A 231 4.74 -25.80 10.65
CA ILE A 231 4.97 -24.69 9.72
C ILE A 231 4.96 -25.17 8.26
N THR A 232 4.72 -24.25 7.33
CA THR A 232 5.10 -24.44 5.92
C THR A 232 6.53 -23.91 5.74
N PRO A 233 7.55 -24.78 5.65
CA PRO A 233 8.95 -24.35 5.67
C PRO A 233 9.32 -23.58 4.39
N ARG A 234 9.63 -22.29 4.52
CA ARG A 234 10.11 -21.45 3.41
C ARG A 234 11.49 -20.82 3.66
N GLY A 235 12.29 -21.41 4.54
CA GLY A 235 13.71 -21.08 4.72
C GLY A 235 14.00 -19.85 5.59
N ASN A 236 13.15 -18.83 5.58
CA ASN A 236 13.30 -17.63 6.42
C ASN A 236 11.98 -17.28 7.16
N PRO A 237 12.03 -16.45 8.23
CA PRO A 237 10.85 -16.06 8.99
C PRO A 237 9.74 -15.41 8.16
N LEU A 238 10.08 -14.46 7.27
CA LEU A 238 9.12 -13.71 6.47
C LEU A 238 8.30 -14.63 5.57
N ASP A 239 8.96 -15.48 4.79
CA ASP A 239 8.30 -16.35 3.83
C ASP A 239 7.52 -17.47 4.54
N THR A 240 8.03 -17.96 5.67
CA THR A 240 7.33 -18.97 6.49
C THR A 240 6.04 -18.40 7.08
N LEU A 241 6.07 -17.17 7.60
CA LEU A 241 4.87 -16.45 8.04
C LEU A 241 3.93 -16.20 6.87
N CYS A 242 4.45 -15.76 5.74
CA CYS A 242 3.69 -15.45 4.52
C CYS A 242 2.80 -16.62 4.10
N ALA A 243 3.32 -17.86 4.14
CA ALA A 243 2.55 -19.06 3.83
C ALA A 243 1.33 -19.26 4.75
N THR A 244 1.48 -19.00 6.05
CA THR A 244 0.36 -19.08 7.01
C THR A 244 -0.65 -17.96 6.80
N LEU A 245 -0.18 -16.75 6.49
CA LEU A 245 -1.06 -15.63 6.18
C LEU A 245 -1.85 -15.91 4.89
N GLU A 246 -1.22 -16.47 3.86
CA GLU A 246 -1.87 -16.90 2.62
C GLU A 246 -2.97 -17.95 2.86
N GLU A 247 -2.85 -18.79 3.88
CA GLU A 247 -3.92 -19.73 4.25
C GLU A 247 -5.07 -19.03 5.00
N LYS A 248 -4.74 -18.11 5.90
CA LYS A 248 -5.70 -17.54 6.87
C LYS A 248 -6.42 -16.28 6.42
N LEU A 249 -5.80 -15.48 5.55
CA LEU A 249 -6.27 -14.14 5.17
C LEU A 249 -6.73 -14.09 3.70
N GLN A 250 -7.31 -15.17 3.20
CA GLN A 250 -7.97 -15.20 1.89
C GLN A 250 -9.38 -14.61 1.97
N TYR A 251 -9.89 -14.13 0.85
CA TYR A 251 -11.31 -13.83 0.73
C TYR A 251 -12.12 -15.13 0.69
N GLU A 252 -13.16 -15.21 1.50
CA GLU A 252 -14.13 -16.30 1.47
C GLU A 252 -15.27 -15.99 0.47
N LYS A 253 -16.04 -17.03 0.12
CA LYS A 253 -17.17 -16.87 -0.80
C LYS A 253 -18.16 -15.81 -0.29
N GLY A 254 -18.49 -14.85 -1.14
CA GLY A 254 -19.42 -13.76 -0.84
C GLY A 254 -18.77 -12.53 -0.20
N GLN A 255 -17.50 -12.60 0.21
CA GLN A 255 -16.77 -11.44 0.71
C GLN A 255 -16.28 -10.57 -0.45
N ARG A 256 -16.12 -9.27 -0.16
CA ARG A 256 -15.69 -8.26 -1.13
C ARG A 256 -14.43 -7.58 -0.66
N ASP A 257 -13.55 -7.25 -1.60
CA ASP A 257 -12.52 -6.25 -1.38
C ASP A 257 -13.08 -4.85 -1.65
N MET A 258 -12.29 -3.85 -1.28
CA MET A 258 -12.55 -2.45 -1.45
C MET A 258 -11.24 -1.74 -1.78
N VAL A 259 -11.27 -0.82 -2.72
CA VAL A 259 -10.20 0.14 -2.96
C VAL A 259 -10.66 1.51 -2.46
N MET A 260 -9.78 2.15 -1.69
CA MET A 260 -9.86 3.56 -1.32
C MET A 260 -8.63 4.26 -1.87
N LEU A 261 -8.83 5.28 -2.70
CA LEU A 261 -7.77 6.19 -3.16
C LEU A 261 -8.26 7.62 -2.96
N GLN A 262 -7.50 8.44 -2.27
CA GLN A 262 -7.77 9.86 -2.15
C GLN A 262 -6.50 10.68 -2.38
N HIS A 263 -6.60 11.66 -3.28
CA HIS A 263 -5.70 12.79 -3.34
C HIS A 263 -6.27 13.94 -2.53
N LYS A 264 -5.38 14.70 -1.89
CA LYS A 264 -5.69 15.96 -1.22
C LYS A 264 -4.67 17.01 -1.67
N PHE A 265 -5.19 18.13 -2.13
CA PHE A 265 -4.43 19.27 -2.63
C PHE A 265 -4.75 20.49 -1.78
N GLU A 266 -3.73 21.16 -1.26
CA GLU A 266 -3.88 22.52 -0.74
C GLU A 266 -3.43 23.48 -1.84
N ILE A 267 -4.37 24.29 -2.32
CA ILE A 267 -4.22 25.14 -3.51
C ILE A 267 -4.20 26.60 -3.06
N GLU A 268 -3.28 27.38 -3.63
CA GLU A 268 -3.31 28.84 -3.57
C GLU A 268 -3.55 29.35 -5.00
N HIS A 269 -4.70 29.98 -5.19
CA HIS A 269 -5.16 30.53 -6.47
C HIS A 269 -4.38 31.79 -6.85
N LYS A 270 -4.51 32.20 -8.11
CA LYS A 270 -3.82 33.39 -8.65
C LYS A 270 -4.14 34.69 -7.89
N ASP A 271 -5.34 34.80 -7.32
CA ASP A 271 -5.77 35.96 -6.53
C ASP A 271 -5.33 35.89 -5.05
N GLY A 272 -4.62 34.84 -4.66
CA GLY A 272 -4.16 34.57 -3.30
C GLY A 272 -5.20 33.87 -2.40
N SER A 273 -6.41 33.60 -2.90
CA SER A 273 -7.38 32.78 -2.18
C SER A 273 -6.87 31.34 -2.08
N LYS A 274 -7.32 30.63 -1.03
CA LYS A 274 -6.86 29.26 -0.74
C LYS A 274 -8.04 28.33 -0.69
N GLU A 275 -7.84 27.12 -1.19
CA GLU A 275 -8.79 26.03 -1.03
C GLU A 275 -8.09 24.71 -0.74
N THR A 276 -8.84 23.77 -0.17
CA THR A 276 -8.47 22.36 -0.14
C THR A 276 -9.38 21.59 -1.08
N ARG A 277 -8.78 20.88 -2.05
CA ARG A 277 -9.49 20.01 -2.97
C ARG A 277 -9.14 18.56 -2.69
N THR A 278 -10.13 17.67 -2.74
CA THR A 278 -9.91 16.23 -2.70
C THR A 278 -10.31 15.61 -4.04
N SER A 279 -9.69 14.50 -4.39
CA SER A 279 -10.09 13.64 -5.52
C SER A 279 -10.17 12.22 -4.99
N THR A 280 -11.37 11.63 -4.94
CA THR A 280 -11.62 10.40 -4.18
C THR A 280 -12.25 9.30 -5.03
N LEU A 281 -11.72 8.07 -4.94
CA LEU A 281 -12.26 6.85 -5.51
C LEU A 281 -12.53 5.85 -4.39
N VAL A 282 -13.77 5.36 -4.35
CA VAL A 282 -14.19 4.21 -3.54
C VAL A 282 -14.86 3.22 -4.46
N ASP A 283 -14.29 2.02 -4.56
CA ASP A 283 -14.85 0.95 -5.38
C ASP A 283 -14.84 -0.35 -4.57
N TYR A 284 -15.89 -1.15 -4.73
CA TYR A 284 -16.07 -2.43 -4.05
C TYR A 284 -16.09 -3.54 -5.09
N GLY A 285 -15.43 -4.65 -4.79
CA GLY A 285 -15.46 -5.82 -5.67
C GLY A 285 -16.85 -6.42 -5.79
N ASP A 286 -17.12 -7.06 -6.93
CA ASP A 286 -18.32 -7.86 -7.13
C ASP A 286 -18.05 -9.30 -6.63
N PRO A 287 -18.79 -9.82 -5.64
CA PRO A 287 -18.64 -11.21 -5.18
C PRO A 287 -18.80 -12.27 -6.27
N ASN A 288 -19.49 -11.94 -7.36
CA ASN A 288 -19.73 -12.82 -8.51
C ASN A 288 -18.96 -12.37 -9.76
N GLY A 289 -18.08 -11.39 -9.63
CA GLY A 289 -17.34 -10.78 -10.74
C GLY A 289 -15.88 -10.52 -10.38
N TYR A 290 -15.37 -9.36 -10.77
CA TYR A 290 -14.01 -8.96 -10.46
C TYR A 290 -13.93 -8.29 -9.08
N SER A 291 -12.84 -8.57 -8.37
CA SER A 291 -12.44 -7.76 -7.22
C SER A 291 -12.14 -6.32 -7.68
N SER A 292 -12.32 -5.36 -6.78
CA SER A 292 -11.99 -3.95 -7.03
C SER A 292 -10.53 -3.80 -7.42
N MET A 293 -9.63 -4.48 -6.71
CA MET A 293 -8.19 -4.50 -7.02
C MET A 293 -7.90 -5.04 -8.43
N ALA A 294 -8.51 -6.17 -8.81
CA ALA A 294 -8.29 -6.76 -10.13
C ALA A 294 -8.82 -5.85 -11.26
N LYS A 295 -10.00 -5.26 -11.06
CA LYS A 295 -10.61 -4.30 -12.00
C LYS A 295 -9.71 -3.07 -12.17
N LEU A 296 -9.35 -2.41 -11.07
CA LEU A 296 -8.64 -1.13 -11.08
C LEU A 296 -7.15 -1.25 -11.44
N VAL A 297 -6.57 -2.45 -11.42
CA VAL A 297 -5.23 -2.69 -11.98
C VAL A 297 -5.31 -3.18 -13.42
N GLY A 298 -6.18 -4.15 -13.70
CA GLY A 298 -6.26 -4.83 -14.99
C GLY A 298 -6.86 -3.98 -16.09
N VAL A 299 -7.91 -3.21 -15.81
CA VAL A 299 -8.59 -2.39 -16.82
C VAL A 299 -7.68 -1.25 -17.32
N PRO A 300 -7.03 -0.42 -16.48
CA PRO A 300 -6.07 0.58 -16.96
C PRO A 300 -4.92 -0.01 -17.78
N CYS A 301 -4.39 -1.16 -17.35
CA CYS A 301 -3.36 -1.88 -18.09
C CYS A 301 -3.87 -2.31 -19.49
N GLY A 302 -5.08 -2.88 -19.55
CA GLY A 302 -5.72 -3.29 -20.81
C GLY A 302 -5.98 -2.11 -21.75
N VAL A 303 -6.48 -0.98 -21.22
CA VAL A 303 -6.72 0.25 -21.99
C VAL A 303 -5.40 0.79 -22.55
N ALA A 304 -4.35 0.88 -21.73
CA ALA A 304 -3.04 1.34 -22.19
C ALA A 304 -2.44 0.42 -23.26
N CYS A 305 -2.58 -0.90 -23.11
CA CYS A 305 -2.16 -1.87 -24.12
C CYS A 305 -2.86 -1.62 -25.47
N LEU A 306 -4.19 -1.45 -25.46
CA LEU A 306 -4.95 -1.13 -26.67
C LEU A 306 -4.50 0.18 -27.30
N MET A 307 -4.29 1.24 -26.50
CA MET A 307 -3.82 2.54 -26.99
C MET A 307 -2.42 2.51 -27.60
N VAL A 308 -1.54 1.64 -27.10
CA VAL A 308 -0.21 1.42 -27.72
C VAL A 308 -0.37 0.67 -29.06
N LEU A 309 -1.24 -0.34 -29.11
CA LEU A 309 -1.46 -1.15 -30.32
C LEU A 309 -2.16 -0.37 -31.44
N ASP A 310 -3.14 0.47 -31.11
CA ASP A 310 -3.87 1.29 -32.08
C ASP A 310 -3.19 2.63 -32.41
N GLY A 311 -2.07 2.93 -31.74
CA GLY A 311 -1.25 4.11 -31.99
C GLY A 311 -1.83 5.41 -31.44
N ARG A 312 -2.77 5.36 -30.49
CA ARG A 312 -3.17 6.54 -29.70
C ARG A 312 -2.07 6.99 -28.73
N ILE A 313 -1.28 6.05 -28.20
CA ILE A 313 0.01 6.35 -27.54
C ILE A 313 1.13 6.13 -28.56
N LYS A 314 1.80 7.23 -28.95
CA LYS A 314 2.80 7.22 -30.05
C LYS A 314 4.23 7.34 -29.56
N GLN A 315 4.41 7.87 -28.35
CA GLN A 315 5.70 8.16 -27.75
C GLN A 315 6.51 6.87 -27.62
N LYS A 316 7.83 6.97 -27.89
CA LYS A 316 8.78 5.85 -27.78
C LYS A 316 9.66 6.04 -26.54
N GLY A 317 10.18 4.93 -26.01
CA GLY A 317 10.97 4.93 -24.78
C GLY A 317 10.24 4.33 -23.59
N ILE A 318 10.77 4.62 -22.40
CA ILE A 318 10.20 4.20 -21.11
C ILE A 318 9.23 5.29 -20.64
N LEU A 319 7.95 4.94 -20.57
CA LEU A 319 6.86 5.88 -20.29
C LEU A 319 6.17 5.57 -18.97
N ALA A 320 5.58 6.60 -18.37
CA ALA A 320 4.63 6.57 -17.26
C ALA A 320 3.61 7.72 -17.45
N PRO A 321 2.36 7.60 -16.97
CA PRO A 321 1.29 8.56 -17.23
C PRO A 321 1.35 9.78 -16.29
N VAL A 322 2.53 10.41 -16.20
CA VAL A 322 2.81 11.54 -15.28
C VAL A 322 2.76 12.92 -15.96
N THR A 323 2.30 12.98 -17.21
CA THR A 323 2.08 14.23 -17.96
C THR A 323 0.67 14.27 -18.51
N TRP A 324 0.10 15.47 -18.71
CA TRP A 324 -1.28 15.62 -19.20
C TRP A 324 -1.50 14.92 -20.55
N GLU A 325 -0.53 15.03 -21.47
CA GLU A 325 -0.58 14.40 -22.80
C GLU A 325 -0.77 12.87 -22.73
N LEU A 326 -0.14 12.19 -21.78
CA LEU A 326 -0.31 10.76 -21.58
C LEU A 326 -1.53 10.43 -20.72
N ALA A 327 -1.84 11.27 -19.73
CA ALA A 327 -2.90 11.02 -18.75
C ALA A 327 -4.31 11.22 -19.33
N GLU A 328 -4.54 12.30 -20.09
CA GLU A 328 -5.86 12.69 -20.61
C GLU A 328 -6.58 11.58 -21.40
N PRO A 329 -5.97 10.93 -22.42
CA PRO A 329 -6.68 9.90 -23.18
C PRO A 329 -7.04 8.69 -22.31
N LEU A 330 -6.12 8.26 -21.43
CA LEU A 330 -6.33 7.15 -20.50
C LEU A 330 -7.47 7.46 -19.53
N LEU A 331 -7.44 8.65 -18.91
CA LEU A 331 -8.46 9.12 -17.99
C LEU A 331 -9.83 9.16 -18.65
N THR A 332 -9.90 9.71 -19.87
CA THR A 332 -11.15 9.83 -20.63
C THR A 332 -11.74 8.45 -20.93
N GLU A 333 -10.94 7.51 -21.46
CA GLU A 333 -11.45 6.18 -21.80
C GLU A 333 -11.86 5.37 -20.56
N LEU A 334 -11.09 5.46 -19.47
CA LEU A 334 -11.42 4.81 -18.20
C LEU A 334 -12.75 5.32 -17.62
N LYS A 335 -12.95 6.63 -17.64
CA LYS A 335 -14.18 7.25 -17.16
C LYS A 335 -15.38 6.89 -18.04
N GLU A 336 -15.28 7.11 -19.35
CA GLU A 336 -16.42 7.00 -20.27
C GLU A 336 -16.85 5.57 -20.54
N LYS A 337 -15.90 4.63 -20.68
CA LYS A 337 -16.22 3.24 -21.04
C LYS A 337 -16.35 2.31 -19.84
N TYR A 338 -15.64 2.58 -18.75
CA TYR A 338 -15.55 1.65 -17.62
C TYR A 338 -16.10 2.25 -16.31
N GLY A 339 -16.49 3.52 -16.31
CA GLY A 339 -16.98 4.20 -15.10
C GLY A 339 -15.91 4.28 -14.00
N ILE A 340 -14.63 4.25 -14.36
CA ILE A 340 -13.52 4.35 -13.41
C ILE A 340 -13.10 5.81 -13.34
N TYR A 341 -13.42 6.48 -12.23
CA TYR A 341 -13.08 7.88 -12.01
C TYR A 341 -12.97 8.23 -10.52
N LEU A 342 -12.27 9.32 -10.22
CA LEU A 342 -12.27 9.95 -8.90
C LEU A 342 -13.24 11.15 -8.92
N THR A 343 -13.98 11.33 -7.83
CA THR A 343 -14.85 12.49 -7.60
C THR A 343 -14.06 13.59 -6.93
N GLU A 344 -14.09 14.80 -7.52
CA GLU A 344 -13.42 15.97 -6.96
C GLU A 344 -14.38 16.81 -6.10
N GLU A 345 -13.93 17.22 -4.92
CA GLU A 345 -14.68 18.06 -3.98
C GLU A 345 -13.79 19.11 -3.33
N THR A 346 -14.26 20.35 -3.24
CA THR A 346 -13.63 21.41 -2.45
C THR A 346 -14.16 21.34 -1.01
N VAL A 347 -13.27 21.18 -0.03
CA VAL A 347 -13.61 20.88 1.37
C VAL A 347 -13.23 21.98 2.36
N ALA A 348 -12.44 22.97 1.95
CA ALA A 348 -12.09 24.14 2.75
C ALA A 348 -11.71 25.31 1.86
#